data_AF-A0A0C2G1D2-F1
#
_entry.id   AF-A0A0C2G1D2-F1
#
_cell.length_a   1.000
_cell.length_b   1.000
_cell.length_c   1.000
_cell.angle_alpha   90.00
_cell.angle_beta   90.00
_cell.angle_gamma   90.00
#
_symmetry.space_group_name_H-M   'P 1'
#
loop_
_entity.id
_entity.type
_entity.pdbx_description
1 polymer ?
#
loop_
_entity_poly.entity_id
_entity_poly.type
_entity_poly.pdbx_seq_one_letter_code
_entity_poly.pdbx_strand_id
1 'polypeptide(L)' 'ELVETFARFGPLVVDWPNKNDTKSYYPPKGYVFLIFNHETSVRTLVQHCTIEDEKLFLFISSPMNTEKLVS' A
#
# COMPACT_ATOMS: atom_id res chain seq x y z
N GLU A 1 7.20 4.43 1.92
CA GLU A 1 5.77 4.73 1.68
C GLU A 1 4.82 3.60 2.08
N LEU A 2 4.65 2.50 1.31
CA LEU A 2 3.63 1.48 1.67
C LEU A 2 3.88 0.80 3.03
N VAL A 3 5.10 0.29 3.28
CA VAL A 3 5.43 -0.33 4.58
C VAL A 3 5.16 0.65 5.73
N GLU A 4 5.59 1.90 5.61
CA GLU A 4 5.40 2.93 6.63
C GLU A 4 3.91 3.25 6.85
N THR A 5 3.15 3.38 5.77
CA THR A 5 1.70 3.66 5.85
C THR A 5 0.97 2.55 6.58
N PHE A 6 1.26 1.29 6.25
CA PHE A 6 0.53 0.13 6.75
C PHE A 6 1.10 -0.44 8.06
N ALA A 7 2.31 -0.06 8.47
CA ALA A 7 2.91 -0.47 9.75
C ALA A 7 2.05 -0.09 10.97
N ARG A 8 1.20 0.95 10.84
CA ARG A 8 0.22 1.34 11.87
C ARG A 8 -0.77 0.23 12.23
N PHE A 9 -1.00 -0.72 11.32
CA PHE A 9 -1.89 -1.86 11.55
C PHE A 9 -1.13 -3.08 12.09
N GLY A 10 0.20 -3.08 12.03
CA GLY A 10 1.10 -4.10 12.56
C GLY A 10 2.25 -4.44 11.62
N PRO A 11 3.17 -5.34 12.05
CA PRO A 11 4.31 -5.76 11.25
C PRO A 11 3.88 -6.43 9.94
N LEU A 12 4.45 -5.99 8.82
CA LEU A 12 4.17 -6.51 7.48
C LEU A 12 5.38 -6.49 6.56
N VAL A 13 5.28 -7.26 5.48
CA VAL A 13 6.15 -7.16 4.29
C VAL A 13 5.31 -6.87 3.04
N VAL A 14 5.95 -6.29 2.04
CA VAL A 14 5.33 -5.91 0.75
C VAL A 14 5.92 -6.78 -0.35
N ASP A 15 5.08 -7.58 -0.99
CA ASP A 15 5.48 -8.47 -2.08
C ASP A 15 4.93 -7.98 -3.43
N TRP A 16 5.83 -7.80 -4.39
CA TRP A 16 5.51 -7.32 -5.72
C TRP A 16 5.49 -8.51 -6.69
N PRO A 17 4.35 -8.79 -7.35
CA PRO A 17 4.32 -9.82 -8.38
C PRO A 17 5.30 -9.48 -9.51
N ASN A 18 5.98 -10.50 -10.05
CA ASN A 18 6.95 -10.40 -11.16
C ASN A 18 8.26 -9.63 -10.88
N LYS A 19 8.64 -9.46 -9.60
CA LYS A 19 9.86 -8.74 -9.19
C LYS A 19 11.18 -9.27 -9.81
N ASN A 20 11.19 -10.49 -10.36
CA ASN A 20 12.42 -11.12 -10.87
C ASN A 20 12.87 -10.67 -12.27
N ASP A 21 12.07 -9.94 -13.05
CA ASP A 21 12.41 -9.73 -14.47
C ASP A 21 12.99 -8.35 -14.83
N THR A 22 12.96 -7.36 -13.93
CA THR A 22 13.58 -6.05 -14.25
C THR A 22 14.19 -5.38 -13.03
N LYS A 23 15.43 -4.88 -13.18
CA LYS A 23 16.16 -4.02 -12.21
C LYS A 23 15.51 -2.64 -12.00
N SER A 24 14.19 -2.55 -12.06
CA SER A 24 13.46 -1.30 -11.87
C SER A 24 12.89 -1.27 -10.46
N TYR A 25 13.44 -0.37 -9.64
CA TYR A 25 12.89 0.07 -8.34
C TYR A 25 11.51 0.75 -8.45
N TYR A 26 10.84 0.62 -9.61
CA TYR A 26 9.55 1.23 -9.89
C TYR A 26 8.45 0.19 -9.68
N PRO A 27 7.38 0.52 -8.93
CA PRO A 27 6.27 -0.39 -8.75
C PRO A 27 5.66 -0.74 -10.12
N PRO A 28 5.65 -2.01 -10.54
CA PRO A 28 5.01 -2.39 -11.79
C PRO A 28 3.52 -2.04 -11.70
N LYS A 29 2.97 -1.50 -12.80
CA LYS A 29 1.55 -1.17 -12.92
C LYS A 29 0.69 -2.38 -12.57
N GLY A 30 -0.09 -2.32 -11.48
CA GLY A 30 -1.16 -3.29 -11.28
C GLY A 30 -1.66 -3.45 -9.85
N TYR A 31 -0.83 -3.95 -8.94
CA TYR A 31 -1.20 -4.25 -7.55
C TYR A 31 0.04 -4.75 -6.78
N VAL A 32 -0.11 -4.89 -5.46
CA VAL A 32 0.92 -5.41 -4.55
C VAL A 32 0.25 -6.22 -3.46
N PHE A 33 0.97 -7.18 -2.88
CA PHE A 33 0.50 -7.93 -1.72
C PHE A 33 1.07 -7.35 -0.43
N LEU A 34 0.20 -7.08 0.54
CA LEU A 34 0.57 -6.78 1.92
C LEU A 34 0.47 -8.08 2.72
N ILE A 35 1.59 -8.54 3.29
CA ILE A 35 1.64 -9.77 4.07
C ILE A 35 1.87 -9.40 5.53
N PHE A 36 0.81 -9.44 6.33
CA PHE A 36 0.88 -9.19 7.77
C PHE A 36 1.27 -10.44 8.54
N ASN A 37 2.03 -10.27 9.62
CA ASN A 37 2.42 -11.38 10.49
C ASN A 37 1.25 -11.93 11.33
N HIS A 38 0.22 -11.10 11.56
CA HIS A 38 -0.89 -11.42 12.45
C HIS A 38 -2.23 -11.15 11.78
N GLU A 39 -3.19 -12.06 11.98
CA GLU A 39 -4.57 -11.89 11.50
C GLU A 39 -5.25 -10.64 12.07
N THR A 40 -4.94 -10.28 13.33
CA THR A 40 -5.47 -9.07 13.97
C THR A 40 -5.12 -7.81 13.20
N SER A 41 -3.94 -7.75 12.59
CA SER A 41 -3.53 -6.62 11.74
C SER A 41 -4.40 -6.47 10.50
N VAL A 42 -4.78 -7.60 9.89
CA VAL A 42 -5.71 -7.61 8.75
C VAL A 42 -7.10 -7.12 9.18
N ARG A 43 -7.61 -7.59 10.32
CA ARG A 43 -8.90 -7.12 10.85
C ARG A 43 -8.89 -5.61 11.12
N THR A 44 -7.85 -5.10 11.77
CA THR A 44 -7.70 -3.66 12.03
C THR A 44 -7.64 -2.86 10.74
N LEU A 45 -6.90 -3.33 9.72
CA LEU A 45 -6.85 -2.70 8.41
C LEU A 45 -8.24 -2.63 7.76
N VAL A 46 -8.96 -3.76 7.70
CA VAL A 46 -10.31 -3.84 7.11
C VAL A 46 -11.29 -2.89 7.80
N GLN A 47 -11.20 -2.76 9.13
CA GLN A 47 -12.03 -1.83 9.91
C GLN A 47 -11.79 -0.35 9.57
N HIS A 48 -10.64 0.01 8.99
CA HIS A 48 -10.31 1.37 8.58
C HIS A 48 -10.61 1.65 7.09
N CYS A 49 -11.05 0.65 6.34
CA CYS A 49 -11.42 0.81 4.94
C CYS A 49 -12.85 1.35 4.79
N THR A 50 -13.09 2.08 3.71
CA THR A 50 -14.43 2.39 3.22
C THR A 50 -14.89 1.28 2.27
N ILE A 51 -16.20 0.98 2.25
CA ILE A 51 -16.79 -0.04 1.38
C ILE A 51 -17.59 0.65 0.28
N GLU A 52 -17.23 0.40 -0.97
CA GLU A 52 -17.96 0.87 -2.17
C GLU A 52 -18.01 -0.27 -3.19
N ASP A 53 -19.18 -0.57 -3.75
CA ASP A 53 -19.39 -1.66 -4.73
C ASP A 53 -18.73 -3.01 -4.32
N GLU A 54 -18.95 -3.42 -3.06
CA GLU A 54 -18.38 -4.65 -2.47
C GLU A 54 -16.84 -4.70 -2.40
N LYS A 55 -16.16 -3.57 -2.63
CA LYS A 55 -14.71 -3.43 -2.53
C LYS A 55 -14.32 -2.58 -1.35
N LEU A 56 -13.14 -2.88 -0.78
CA LEU A 56 -12.53 -2.12 0.31
C LEU A 56 -11.54 -1.11 -0.26
N PHE A 57 -11.67 0.14 0.15
CA PHE A 57 -10.77 1.22 -0.21
C PHE A 57 -10.11 1.82 1.03
N LEU A 58 -8.83 2.15 0.93
CA LEU A 58 -8.11 2.90 1.95
C LEU A 58 -7.47 4.12 1.28
N PHE A 59 -7.88 5.31 1.71
CA PHE A 59 -7.28 6.54 1.23
C PHE A 59 -5.96 6.77 1.94
N ILE A 60 -4.89 6.79 1.16
CA ILE A 60 -3.55 7.11 1.64
C ILE A 60 -3.23 8.50 1.11
N SER A 61 -2.98 9.44 2.01
CA SER A 61 -2.44 10.74 1.62
C SER A 61 -1.03 10.53 1.09
N SER A 62 -0.88 10.49 -0.22
CA SER A 62 0.45 10.63 -0.81
C SER A 62 0.84 12.10 -0.67
N PRO A 63 2.03 12.43 -0.14
CA PRO A 63 2.59 13.75 -0.33
C PRO A 63 2.89 13.86 -1.83
N MET A 64 1.90 14.22 -2.64
CA MET A 64 2.17 14.69 -3.99
C MET A 64 3.10 15.89 -3.81
N ASN A 65 4.30 15.82 -4.38
CA ASN A 65 5.23 16.94 -4.44
C ASN A 65 4.46 18.24 -4.74
N THR A 66 4.32 19.12 -3.75
CA THR A 66 4.07 20.55 -3.96
C THR A 66 5.36 21.27 -4.38
N GLU A 67 6.33 20.55 -4.94
CA GLU A 67 7.55 21.13 -5.52
C GLU A 67 7.51 20.96 -7.05
N LYS A 68 7.46 22.12 -7.73
CA LYS A 68 7.39 22.37 -9.18
C LYS A 68 6.01 22.26 -9.86
N LEU A 69 5.16 23.24 -9.55
CA LEU A 69 4.51 24.02 -10.62
C LEU A 69 4.84 25.50 -10.44
N VAL A 70 6.13 25.83 -10.45
CA VAL A 70 6.60 27.19 -10.74
C VAL A 70 7.91 27.09 -11.52
N SER A 71 7.78 27.27 -12.83
CA SER A 71 8.73 27.88 -13.77
C SER A 71 8.28 27.51 -15.18
#